data_AF-A0A2M7H1R7-F1
#
_entry.id   AF-A0A2M7H1R7-F1
#
_cell.length_a   1.000
_cell.length_b   1.000
_cell.length_c   1.000
_cell.angle_alpha   90.00
_cell.angle_beta   90.00
_cell.angle_gamma   90.00
#
_symmetry.space_group_name_H-M   'P 1'
#
loop_
_entity.id
_entity.type
_entity.pdbx_description
1 polymer ?
#
loop_
_entity_poly.entity_id
_entity_poly.type
_entity_poly.pdbx_seq_one_letter_code
_entity_poly.pdbx_strand_id
1 'polypeptide(L)'
;MQNHNSKFKNFTFYIVTLIFALSTLNLAAAADLKGSIDRKTQELLEITDKINENQKILDAAQGQSRTLKGEIKKINSNINQVNLSIKSSELTIDKLELEVDSLRDEISDAEKEVSLKEKAVAQILREFQKGDDETPFMIFLKNKSLADSVFEMQNLADLSNGLSVEINSLKEAKGNLSGKLGETSDKKQNVQVE
;
A
#
# COMPACT_ATOMS: atom_id res chain seq x y z
N MET A 1 2.08 53.21 0.43
CA MET A 1 2.92 52.12 -0.10
C MET A 1 2.99 51.02 0.95
N GLN A 2 2.13 49.99 0.85
CA GLN A 2 2.06 48.93 1.86
C GLN A 2 2.06 47.55 1.19
N ASN A 3 3.22 46.91 1.27
CA ASN A 3 3.43 45.48 1.58
C ASN A 3 2.44 44.46 0.97
N HIS A 4 2.55 44.19 -0.33
CA HIS A 4 1.78 43.14 -1.02
C HIS A 4 2.47 41.75 -0.99
N ASN A 5 3.73 41.67 -0.53
CA ASN A 5 4.53 40.42 -0.52
C ASN A 5 4.37 39.54 0.74
N SER A 6 3.76 40.03 1.83
CA SER A 6 3.57 39.24 3.05
C SER A 6 2.36 38.29 2.99
N LYS A 7 1.30 38.65 2.25
CA LYS A 7 0.09 37.81 2.12
C LYS A 7 0.32 36.55 1.30
N PHE A 8 1.19 36.61 0.28
CA PHE A 8 1.52 35.45 -0.55
C PHE A 8 2.40 34.43 0.20
N LYS A 9 3.31 34.92 1.06
CA LYS A 9 4.18 34.09 1.91
C LYS A 9 3.41 33.38 3.04
N ASN A 10 2.38 34.03 3.57
CA ASN A 10 1.46 33.40 4.53
C ASN A 10 0.55 32.37 3.84
N PHE A 11 0.13 32.61 2.60
CA PHE A 11 -0.72 31.69 1.84
C PHE A 11 0.00 30.40 1.43
N THR A 12 1.26 30.49 0.98
CA THR A 12 2.09 29.30 0.69
C THR A 12 2.42 28.50 1.94
N PHE A 13 2.62 29.15 3.10
CA PHE A 13 2.79 28.45 4.38
C PHE A 13 1.52 27.66 4.78
N TYR A 14 0.32 28.24 4.61
CA TYR A 14 -0.94 27.55 4.86
C TYR A 14 -1.18 26.34 3.95
N ILE A 15 -0.79 26.42 2.67
CA ILE A 15 -0.91 25.31 1.71
C ILE A 15 0.05 24.16 2.07
N VAL A 16 1.29 24.47 2.46
CA VAL A 16 2.27 23.44 2.87
C VAL A 16 1.84 22.76 4.17
N THR A 17 1.29 23.49 5.14
CA THR A 17 0.73 22.89 6.37
C THR A 17 -0.51 22.05 6.11
N LEU A 18 -1.33 22.40 5.11
CA LEU A 18 -2.50 21.60 4.74
C LEU A 18 -2.08 20.29 4.06
N ILE A 19 -1.09 20.33 3.16
CA ILE A 19 -0.54 19.14 2.50
C ILE A 19 0.13 18.20 3.51
N PHE A 20 0.83 18.75 4.52
CA PHE A 20 1.44 17.96 5.59
C PHE A 20 0.39 17.30 6.51
N ALA A 21 -0.72 17.99 6.82
CA ALA A 21 -1.82 17.41 7.61
C ALA A 21 -2.59 16.29 6.87
N LEU A 22 -2.75 16.41 5.55
CA LEU A 22 -3.31 15.33 4.72
C LEU A 22 -2.40 14.09 4.66
N SER A 23 -1.09 14.28 4.80
CA SER A 23 -0.11 13.19 4.83
C SER A 23 -0.21 12.38 6.14
N THR A 24 -0.44 13.04 7.28
CA THR A 24 -0.51 12.38 8.60
C THR A 24 -1.78 11.55 8.81
N LEU A 25 -2.87 11.87 8.12
CA LEU A 25 -4.14 11.13 8.20
C LEU A 25 -4.06 9.75 7.52
N ASN A 26 -3.39 9.65 6.36
CA ASN A 26 -3.18 8.38 5.68
C ASN A 26 -2.27 7.42 6.46
N LEU A 27 -1.27 7.95 7.18
CA LEU A 27 -0.34 7.12 7.95
C LEU A 27 -1.00 6.47 9.19
N ALA A 28 -1.95 7.15 9.83
CA ALA A 28 -2.68 6.62 10.98
C ALA A 28 -3.63 5.47 10.59
N ALA A 29 -4.30 5.58 9.44
CA ALA A 29 -5.18 4.53 8.92
C ALA A 29 -4.39 3.27 8.51
N ALA A 30 -3.25 3.44 7.81
CA ALA A 30 -2.37 2.33 7.44
C ALA A 30 -1.76 1.62 8.68
N ALA A 31 -1.42 2.36 9.73
CA ALA A 31 -0.90 1.80 10.98
C ALA A 31 -1.96 0.96 11.74
N ASP A 32 -3.22 1.38 11.74
CA ASP A 32 -4.31 0.65 12.39
C ASP A 32 -4.69 -0.63 11.62
N LEU A 33 -4.64 -0.58 10.28
CA LEU A 33 -4.87 -1.74 9.42
C LEU A 33 -3.80 -2.81 9.63
N LYS A 34 -2.52 -2.42 9.65
CA LYS A 34 -1.40 -3.33 9.97
C LYS A 34 -1.55 -3.96 11.36
N GLY A 35 -1.91 -3.16 12.36
CA GLY A 35 -2.18 -3.67 13.71
C GLY A 35 -3.31 -4.69 13.76
N SER A 36 -4.33 -4.54 12.90
CA SER A 36 -5.43 -5.50 12.78
C SER A 36 -5.00 -6.83 12.17
N ILE A 37 -4.16 -6.80 11.13
CA ILE A 37 -3.58 -8.01 10.52
C ILE A 37 -2.71 -8.77 11.54
N ASP A 38 -1.91 -8.05 12.32
CA ASP A 38 -1.06 -8.64 13.35
C ASP A 38 -1.89 -9.31 14.46
N ARG A 39 -2.96 -8.66 14.93
CA ARG A 39 -3.90 -9.25 15.89
C ARG A 39 -4.53 -10.54 15.37
N LYS A 40 -5.05 -10.54 14.14
CA LYS A 40 -5.63 -11.75 13.51
C LYS A 40 -4.60 -12.87 13.36
N THR A 41 -3.34 -12.52 13.10
CA THR A 41 -2.24 -13.49 13.04
C THR A 41 -1.97 -14.13 14.40
N GLN A 42 -2.01 -13.37 15.49
CA GLN A 42 -1.87 -13.92 16.85
C GLN A 42 -3.06 -14.82 17.22
N GLU A 43 -4.30 -14.39 16.92
CA GLU A 43 -5.49 -15.22 17.15
C GLU A 43 -5.42 -16.56 16.39
N LEU A 44 -4.91 -16.56 15.15
CA LEU A 44 -4.69 -17.78 14.37
C LEU A 44 -3.65 -18.72 15.00
N LEU A 45 -2.57 -18.19 15.58
CA LEU A 45 -1.58 -19.00 16.29
C LEU A 45 -2.20 -19.70 17.49
N GLU A 46 -2.96 -18.97 18.32
CA GLU A 46 -3.64 -19.55 19.48
C GLU A 46 -4.65 -20.64 19.10
N ILE A 47 -5.41 -20.45 18.01
CA ILE A 47 -6.35 -21.46 17.52
C ILE A 47 -5.61 -22.68 16.96
N THR A 48 -4.51 -22.47 16.25
CA THR A 48 -3.68 -23.56 15.73
C THR A 48 -3.14 -24.43 16.86
N ASP A 49 -2.71 -23.82 17.97
CA ASP A 49 -2.26 -24.55 19.15
C ASP A 49 -3.39 -25.37 19.79
N LYS A 50 -4.60 -24.79 19.91
CA LYS A 50 -5.79 -25.51 20.40
C LYS A 50 -6.19 -26.67 19.49
N ILE A 51 -6.08 -26.50 18.17
CA ILE A 51 -6.28 -27.56 17.16
C ILE A 51 -5.29 -28.70 17.40
N ASN A 52 -4.01 -28.39 17.56
CA ASN A 52 -2.97 -29.38 17.80
C ASN A 52 -3.13 -30.13 19.13
N GLU A 53 -3.53 -29.43 20.19
CA GLU A 53 -3.83 -30.03 21.49
C GLU A 53 -5.03 -30.99 21.40
N ASN A 54 -6.12 -30.56 20.76
CA ASN A 54 -7.32 -31.37 20.61
C ASN A 54 -7.07 -32.60 19.72
N GLN A 55 -6.24 -32.47 18.67
CA GLN A 55 -5.80 -33.61 17.86
C GLN A 55 -5.09 -34.67 18.71
N LYS A 56 -4.20 -34.28 19.63
CA LYS A 56 -3.53 -35.22 20.56
C LYS A 56 -4.53 -35.92 21.49
N ILE A 57 -5.55 -35.22 21.95
CA ILE A 57 -6.62 -35.80 22.79
C ILE A 57 -7.41 -36.85 22.00
N LEU A 58 -7.71 -36.57 20.72
CA LEU A 58 -8.39 -37.50 19.82
C LEU A 58 -7.58 -38.78 19.59
N ASP A 59 -6.28 -38.65 19.37
CA ASP A 59 -5.38 -39.78 19.15
C ASP A 59 -5.27 -40.66 20.40
N ALA A 60 -5.16 -40.04 21.59
CA ALA A 60 -5.16 -40.75 22.87
C ALA A 60 -6.50 -41.46 23.16
N ALA A 61 -7.63 -40.84 22.79
CA ALA A 61 -8.96 -41.42 22.95
C ALA A 61 -9.21 -42.60 22.00
N GLN A 62 -8.62 -42.60 20.79
CA GLN A 62 -8.66 -43.74 19.87
C GLN A 62 -8.02 -45.00 20.46
N GLY A 63 -6.93 -44.87 21.23
CA GLY A 63 -6.25 -46.00 21.87
C GLY A 63 -7.01 -46.65 23.04
N GLN A 64 -8.04 -45.99 23.59
CA GLN A 64 -8.77 -46.45 24.79
C GLN A 64 -10.21 -46.93 24.51
N SER A 65 -10.71 -46.89 23.27
CA SER A 65 -12.17 -46.96 23.01
C SER A 65 -12.69 -48.38 22.72
N ARG A 66 -13.41 -48.98 23.68
CA ARG A 66 -14.33 -50.12 23.48
C ARG A 66 -15.72 -49.91 24.10
N THR A 67 -16.07 -48.69 24.53
CA THR A 67 -17.34 -48.39 25.22
C THR A 67 -18.05 -47.19 24.58
N LEU A 68 -19.39 -47.15 24.66
CA LEU A 68 -20.22 -46.03 24.17
C LEU A 68 -19.80 -44.66 24.75
N LYS A 69 -19.30 -44.62 25.99
CA LYS A 69 -18.77 -43.39 26.62
C LYS A 69 -17.49 -42.90 25.94
N GLY A 70 -16.65 -43.82 25.46
CA GLY A 70 -15.45 -43.50 24.67
C GLY A 70 -15.80 -42.95 23.29
N GLU A 71 -16.81 -43.53 22.64
CA GLU A 71 -17.32 -43.04 21.35
C GLU A 71 -17.94 -41.64 21.47
N ILE A 72 -18.74 -41.38 22.50
CA ILE A 72 -19.29 -40.03 22.78
C ILE A 72 -18.16 -39.02 23.02
N LYS A 73 -17.12 -39.39 23.78
CA LYS A 73 -15.98 -38.51 24.01
C LYS A 73 -15.24 -38.20 22.69
N LYS A 74 -15.06 -39.19 21.83
CA LYS A 74 -14.47 -39.02 20.48
C LYS A 74 -15.32 -38.10 19.61
N ILE A 75 -16.64 -38.28 19.59
CA ILE A 75 -17.57 -37.41 18.86
C ILE A 75 -17.49 -35.97 19.36
N ASN A 76 -17.51 -35.74 20.68
CA ASN A 76 -17.39 -34.39 21.24
C ASN A 76 -16.05 -33.73 20.93
N SER A 77 -14.94 -34.47 21.00
CA SER A 77 -13.63 -33.95 20.61
C SER A 77 -13.56 -33.63 19.12
N ASN A 78 -14.17 -34.45 18.24
CA ASN A 78 -14.29 -34.17 16.81
C ASN A 78 -15.14 -32.91 16.55
N ILE A 79 -16.26 -32.74 17.26
CA ILE A 79 -17.09 -31.52 17.17
C ILE A 79 -16.27 -30.29 17.56
N ASN A 80 -15.53 -30.37 18.68
CA ASN A 80 -14.65 -29.29 19.09
C ASN A 80 -13.55 -29.02 18.05
N GLN A 81 -13.00 -30.06 17.44
CA GLN A 81 -11.99 -29.94 16.39
C GLN A 81 -12.56 -29.21 15.17
N VAL A 82 -13.73 -29.61 14.70
CA VAL A 82 -14.43 -28.96 13.58
C VAL A 82 -14.76 -27.50 13.91
N ASN A 83 -15.26 -27.20 15.10
CA ASN A 83 -15.55 -25.83 15.52
C ASN A 83 -14.30 -24.94 15.56
N LEU A 84 -13.17 -25.47 16.04
CA LEU A 84 -11.89 -24.75 16.03
C LEU A 84 -11.40 -24.52 14.60
N SER A 85 -11.53 -25.51 13.72
CA SER A 85 -11.20 -25.37 12.29
C SER A 85 -12.06 -24.32 11.61
N ILE A 86 -13.38 -24.32 11.82
CA ILE A 86 -14.29 -23.29 11.31
C ILE A 86 -13.83 -21.91 11.79
N LYS A 87 -13.51 -21.78 13.09
CA LYS A 87 -13.06 -20.51 13.62
C LYS A 87 -11.74 -20.04 13.02
N SER A 88 -10.82 -20.98 12.77
CA SER A 88 -9.56 -20.70 12.06
C SER A 88 -9.81 -20.21 10.63
N SER A 89 -10.74 -20.82 9.90
CA SER A 89 -11.09 -20.40 8.54
C SER A 89 -11.72 -19.01 8.54
N GLU A 90 -12.65 -18.71 9.45
CA GLU A 90 -13.22 -17.36 9.62
C GLU A 90 -12.14 -16.31 9.85
N LEU A 91 -11.23 -16.54 10.80
CA LEU A 91 -10.13 -15.61 11.07
C LEU A 91 -9.17 -15.45 9.89
N THR A 92 -8.96 -16.52 9.12
CA THR A 92 -8.15 -16.49 7.90
C THR A 92 -8.82 -15.62 6.84
N ILE A 93 -10.14 -15.74 6.67
CA ILE A 93 -10.91 -14.90 5.74
C ILE A 93 -10.83 -13.43 6.17
N ASP A 94 -11.08 -13.13 7.45
CA ASP A 94 -10.97 -11.76 8.00
C ASP A 94 -9.58 -11.17 7.72
N LYS A 95 -8.52 -11.95 7.94
CA LYS A 95 -7.14 -11.52 7.68
C LYS A 95 -6.90 -11.23 6.20
N LEU A 96 -7.34 -12.13 5.32
CA LEU A 96 -7.18 -11.96 3.87
C LEU A 96 -7.98 -10.76 3.35
N GLU A 97 -9.12 -10.43 3.95
CA GLU A 97 -9.86 -9.19 3.65
C GLU A 97 -9.04 -7.94 3.96
N LEU A 98 -8.46 -7.89 5.16
CA LEU A 98 -7.61 -6.76 5.57
C LEU A 98 -6.36 -6.63 4.69
N GLU A 99 -5.75 -7.75 4.29
CA GLU A 99 -4.61 -7.76 3.35
C GLU A 99 -5.02 -7.26 1.96
N VAL A 100 -6.19 -7.65 1.45
CA VAL A 100 -6.75 -7.16 0.19
C VAL A 100 -6.97 -5.64 0.24
N ASP A 101 -7.54 -5.12 1.31
CA ASP A 101 -7.78 -3.68 1.46
C ASP A 101 -6.47 -2.91 1.57
N SER A 102 -5.49 -3.43 2.33
CA SER A 102 -4.14 -2.83 2.41
C SER A 102 -3.46 -2.75 1.04
N LEU A 103 -3.54 -3.82 0.23
CA LEU A 103 -2.97 -3.84 -1.11
C LEU A 103 -3.67 -2.86 -2.06
N ARG A 104 -4.99 -2.67 -1.92
CA ARG A 104 -5.74 -1.67 -2.69
C ARG A 104 -5.32 -0.24 -2.35
N ASP A 105 -5.10 0.04 -1.07
CA ASP A 105 -4.64 1.34 -0.61
C ASP A 105 -3.23 1.65 -1.14
N GLU A 106 -2.30 0.69 -1.04
CA GLU A 106 -0.94 0.82 -1.60
C GLU A 106 -0.95 1.05 -3.12
N ILE A 107 -1.82 0.35 -3.86
CA ILE A 107 -2.00 0.57 -5.30
C ILE A 107 -2.53 1.99 -5.57
N SER A 108 -3.52 2.45 -4.80
CA SER A 108 -4.09 3.79 -4.96
C SER A 108 -3.03 4.88 -4.72
N ASP A 109 -2.18 4.70 -3.72
CA ASP A 109 -1.12 5.65 -3.42
C ASP A 109 -0.03 5.66 -4.50
N ALA A 110 0.36 4.49 -5.01
CA ALA A 110 1.26 4.40 -6.17
C ALA A 110 0.67 5.09 -7.41
N GLU A 111 -0.63 4.96 -7.67
CA GLU A 111 -1.31 5.65 -8.78
C GLU A 111 -1.30 7.19 -8.61
N LYS A 112 -1.56 7.68 -7.40
CA LYS A 112 -1.48 9.11 -7.10
C LYS A 112 -0.07 9.63 -7.33
N GLU A 113 0.94 8.90 -6.88
CA GLU A 113 2.34 9.29 -7.04
C GLU A 113 2.76 9.33 -8.52
N VAL A 114 2.37 8.31 -9.31
CA VAL A 114 2.57 8.30 -10.77
C VAL A 114 1.93 9.55 -11.41
N SER A 115 0.67 9.85 -11.08
CA SER A 115 -0.03 11.01 -11.63
C SER A 115 0.66 12.34 -11.28
N LEU A 116 1.19 12.47 -10.06
CA LEU A 116 1.93 13.66 -9.63
C LEU A 116 3.24 13.83 -10.42
N LYS A 117 4.02 12.75 -10.59
CA LYS A 117 5.27 12.80 -11.35
C LYS A 117 5.02 13.04 -12.84
N GLU A 118 3.99 12.45 -13.44
CA GLU A 118 3.61 12.71 -14.84
C GLU A 118 3.22 14.20 -15.05
N LYS A 119 2.49 14.80 -14.10
CA LYS A 119 2.19 16.24 -14.13
C LYS A 119 3.45 17.11 -14.02
N ALA A 120 4.40 16.71 -13.18
CA ALA A 120 5.68 17.41 -13.04
C ALA A 120 6.49 17.37 -14.34
N VAL A 121 6.60 16.20 -14.99
CA VAL A 121 7.23 16.07 -16.32
C VAL A 121 6.51 16.94 -17.35
N ALA A 122 5.18 16.91 -17.40
CA ALA A 122 4.42 17.74 -18.33
C ALA A 122 4.61 19.25 -18.08
N GLN A 123 4.76 19.67 -16.82
CA GLN A 123 5.07 21.07 -16.49
C GLN A 123 6.46 21.46 -16.93
N ILE A 124 7.46 20.60 -16.69
CA ILE A 124 8.84 20.77 -17.15
C ILE A 124 8.88 20.96 -18.68
N LEU A 125 8.21 20.08 -19.44
CA LEU A 125 8.15 20.16 -20.91
C LEU A 125 7.46 21.44 -21.39
N ARG A 126 6.41 21.90 -20.69
CA ARG A 126 5.75 23.18 -21.02
C ARG A 126 6.64 24.39 -20.77
N GLU A 127 7.42 24.40 -19.70
CA GLU A 127 8.39 25.49 -19.45
C GLU A 127 9.50 25.49 -20.51
N PHE A 128 9.89 24.32 -21.01
CA PHE A 128 10.81 24.21 -22.15
C PHE A 128 10.21 24.86 -23.42
N GLN A 129 8.97 24.52 -23.77
CA GLN A 129 8.29 25.08 -24.95
C GLN A 129 8.04 26.59 -24.87
N LYS A 130 7.74 27.12 -23.67
CA LYS A 130 7.56 28.59 -23.49
C LYS A 130 8.87 29.36 -23.68
N GLY A 131 10.02 28.71 -23.48
CA GLY A 131 11.34 29.29 -23.76
C GLY A 131 11.62 29.44 -25.25
N ASP A 132 11.01 28.61 -26.10
CA ASP A 132 11.22 28.62 -27.57
C ASP A 132 10.48 29.76 -28.29
N ASP A 133 9.47 30.38 -27.67
CA ASP A 133 8.76 31.54 -28.23
C ASP A 133 9.56 32.86 -28.07
N GLU A 134 10.62 32.88 -27.25
CA GLU A 134 11.57 34.00 -27.20
C GLU A 134 12.64 33.80 -28.29
N THR A 135 12.74 34.74 -29.23
CA THR A 135 13.76 34.70 -30.28
C THR A 135 15.14 34.49 -29.63
N PRO A 136 16.07 33.69 -30.19
CA PRO A 136 17.39 33.45 -29.59
C PRO A 136 18.16 34.72 -29.20
N PHE A 137 17.88 35.83 -29.89
CA PHE A 137 18.38 37.17 -29.60
C PHE A 137 17.84 37.80 -28.29
N MET A 138 16.61 37.48 -27.91
CA MET A 138 15.93 37.97 -26.71
C MET A 138 16.37 37.18 -25.46
N ILE A 139 16.61 35.87 -25.61
CA ILE A 139 17.24 35.00 -24.59
C ILE A 139 18.67 35.48 -24.27
N PHE A 140 19.42 35.87 -25.31
CA PHE A 140 20.77 36.45 -25.17
C PHE A 140 20.79 37.77 -24.37
N LEU A 141 19.74 38.60 -24.48
CA LEU A 141 19.63 39.87 -23.76
C LEU A 141 19.13 39.70 -22.31
N LYS A 142 18.57 38.54 -21.97
CA LYS A 142 17.90 38.27 -20.69
C LYS A 142 18.74 37.38 -19.76
N ASN A 143 19.57 36.49 -20.31
CA ASN A 143 20.46 35.60 -19.57
C ASN A 143 21.92 36.08 -19.61
N LYS A 144 22.69 35.82 -18.53
CA LYS A 144 24.06 36.35 -18.36
C LYS A 144 25.09 35.75 -19.34
N SER A 145 24.85 34.56 -19.90
CA SER A 145 25.64 33.95 -20.97
C SER A 145 24.89 32.79 -21.67
N LEU A 146 25.31 32.44 -22.89
CA LEU A 146 24.83 31.25 -23.62
C LEU A 146 25.10 29.94 -22.85
N ALA A 147 26.19 29.89 -22.09
CA ALA A 147 26.57 28.73 -21.30
C ALA A 147 25.58 28.47 -20.14
N ASP A 148 25.06 29.54 -19.52
CA ASP A 148 24.07 29.43 -18.43
C ASP A 148 22.75 28.83 -18.93
N SER A 149 22.26 29.28 -20.11
CA SER A 149 21.03 28.73 -20.72
C SER A 149 21.18 27.25 -21.10
N VAL A 150 22.34 26.84 -21.63
CA VAL A 150 22.63 25.43 -21.96
C VAL A 150 22.68 24.58 -20.68
N PHE A 151 23.25 25.11 -19.61
CA PHE A 151 23.32 24.42 -18.31
C PHE A 151 21.92 24.24 -17.69
N GLU A 152 21.05 25.25 -17.75
CA GLU A 152 19.67 25.15 -17.28
C GLU A 152 18.85 24.12 -18.07
N MET A 153 18.99 24.08 -19.40
CA MET A 153 18.34 23.07 -20.24
C MET A 153 18.82 21.66 -19.91
N GLN A 154 20.12 21.46 -19.68
CA GLN A 154 20.66 20.16 -19.31
C GLN A 154 20.11 19.69 -17.95
N ASN A 155 20.11 20.56 -16.93
CA ASN A 155 19.55 20.22 -15.61
C ASN A 155 18.07 19.84 -15.68
N LEU A 156 17.31 20.54 -16.52
CA LEU A 156 15.89 20.28 -16.72
C LEU A 156 15.65 18.96 -17.46
N ALA A 157 16.47 18.64 -18.46
CA ALA A 157 16.46 17.37 -19.16
C ALA A 157 16.82 16.20 -18.21
N ASP A 158 17.83 16.38 -17.37
CA ASP A 158 18.24 15.39 -16.36
C ASP A 158 17.13 15.15 -15.33
N LEU A 159 16.45 16.21 -14.87
CA LEU A 159 15.29 16.09 -13.99
C LEU A 159 14.13 15.34 -14.64
N SER A 160 13.81 15.66 -15.90
CA SER A 160 12.77 14.98 -16.67
C SER A 160 13.09 13.48 -16.85
N ASN A 161 14.35 13.16 -17.13
CA ASN A 161 14.82 11.77 -17.25
C ASN A 161 14.71 11.04 -15.90
N GLY A 162 15.13 11.66 -14.80
CA GLY A 162 14.99 11.11 -13.45
C GLY A 162 13.53 10.81 -13.08
N LEU A 163 12.62 11.75 -13.34
CA LEU A 163 11.18 11.54 -13.12
C LEU A 163 10.62 10.42 -14.00
N SER A 164 11.07 10.31 -15.25
CA SER A 164 10.63 9.26 -16.17
C SER A 164 11.06 7.87 -15.71
N VAL A 165 12.30 7.74 -15.21
CA VAL A 165 12.80 6.50 -14.60
C VAL A 165 11.96 6.13 -13.38
N GLU A 166 11.73 7.08 -12.48
CA GLU A 166 10.95 6.87 -11.26
C GLU A 166 9.49 6.48 -11.54
N ILE A 167 8.85 7.07 -12.56
CA ILE A 167 7.50 6.68 -13.02
C ILE A 167 7.48 5.21 -13.47
N ASN A 168 8.51 4.76 -14.19
CA ASN A 168 8.59 3.37 -14.64
C ASN A 168 8.74 2.41 -13.45
N SER A 169 9.60 2.75 -12.48
CA SER A 169 9.74 1.97 -11.24
C SER A 169 8.43 1.89 -10.45
N LEU A 170 7.68 2.98 -10.34
CA LEU A 170 6.36 2.98 -9.69
C LEU A 170 5.32 2.15 -10.45
N LYS A 171 5.33 2.20 -11.80
CA LYS A 171 4.46 1.36 -12.63
C LYS A 171 4.76 -0.13 -12.45
N GLU A 172 6.04 -0.49 -12.35
CA GLU A 172 6.47 -1.85 -12.05
C GLU A 172 6.02 -2.29 -10.64
N ALA A 173 6.25 -1.45 -9.63
CA ALA A 173 5.82 -1.72 -8.26
C ALA A 173 4.29 -1.92 -8.17
N LYS A 174 3.51 -1.06 -8.82
CA LYS A 174 2.05 -1.22 -8.95
C LYS A 174 1.67 -2.56 -9.61
N GLY A 175 2.38 -2.96 -10.66
CA GLY A 175 2.18 -4.25 -11.33
C GLY A 175 2.36 -5.42 -10.37
N ASN A 176 3.44 -5.40 -9.58
CA ASN A 176 3.72 -6.41 -8.57
C ASN A 176 2.65 -6.44 -7.46
N LEU A 177 2.20 -5.28 -6.98
CA LEU A 177 1.11 -5.18 -5.99
C LEU A 177 -0.22 -5.72 -6.54
N SER A 178 -0.51 -5.44 -7.81
CA SER A 178 -1.71 -5.95 -8.50
C SER A 178 -1.68 -7.48 -8.65
N GLY A 179 -0.49 -8.05 -8.92
CA GLY A 179 -0.28 -9.50 -8.92
C GLY A 179 -0.56 -10.13 -7.54
N LYS A 180 0.04 -9.57 -6.48
CA LYS A 180 -0.19 -10.01 -5.09
C LYS A 180 -1.66 -9.90 -4.67
N LEU A 181 -2.36 -8.85 -5.10
CA LEU A 181 -3.78 -8.68 -4.84
C LEU A 181 -4.60 -9.82 -5.47
N GLY A 182 -4.28 -10.21 -6.71
CA GLY A 182 -4.88 -11.36 -7.37
C GLY A 182 -4.68 -12.65 -6.60
N GLU A 183 -3.43 -12.98 -6.26
CA GLU A 183 -3.08 -14.18 -5.49
C GLU A 183 -3.79 -14.24 -4.12
N THR A 184 -3.86 -13.11 -3.43
CA THR A 184 -4.50 -13.00 -2.11
C THR A 184 -6.02 -13.16 -2.22
N SER A 185 -6.62 -12.59 -3.28
CA SER A 185 -8.05 -12.73 -3.57
C SER A 185 -8.41 -14.18 -3.92
N ASP A 186 -7.58 -14.86 -4.72
CA ASP A 186 -7.77 -16.27 -5.07
C ASP A 186 -7.66 -17.16 -3.83
N LYS A 187 -6.68 -16.90 -2.97
CA LYS A 187 -6.53 -17.61 -1.70
C LYS A 187 -7.76 -17.44 -0.80
N LYS A 188 -8.31 -16.23 -0.72
CA LYS A 188 -9.55 -15.95 0.02
C LYS A 188 -10.72 -16.75 -0.54
N GLN A 189 -10.89 -16.79 -1.86
CA GLN A 189 -11.96 -17.55 -2.49
C GLN A 189 -11.84 -19.05 -2.18
N ASN A 190 -10.63 -19.61 -2.23
CA ASN A 190 -10.42 -21.03 -1.93
C ASN A 190 -10.82 -21.39 -0.49
N VAL A 191 -10.46 -20.55 0.49
CA VAL A 191 -10.81 -20.78 1.90
C VAL A 191 -12.32 -20.63 2.17
N GLN A 192 -13.05 -19.87 1.36
CA GLN A 192 -14.51 -19.73 1.50
C GLN A 192 -15.31 -20.91 0.93
N VAL A 193 -14.69 -21.71 0.06
CA VAL A 193 -15.35 -22.83 -0.64
C VAL A 193 -15.05 -24.17 0.03
N GLU A 194 -14.00 -24.26 0.86
CA GLU A 194 -13.74 -25.41 1.76
C GLU A 194 -14.72 -25.49 2.94
#